data_AF-A0A3B3Z7B5-F1
#
_entry.id   AF-A0A3B3Z7B5-F1
#
_cell.length_a   1.000
_cell.length_b   1.000
_cell.length_c   1.000
_cell.angle_alpha   90.00
_cell.angle_beta   90.00
_cell.angle_gamma   90.00
#
_symmetry.space_group_name_H-M   'P 1'
#
loop_
_entity.id
_entity.type
_entity.pdbx_description
1 polymer ?
#
loop_
_entity_poly.entity_id
_entity_poly.type
_entity_poly.pdbx_seq_one_letter_code
_entity_poly.pdbx_strand_id
1 'polypeptide(L)'
;MQRTAPPEDSTEQKWAELQSQRALVLQNLQLKETELETLQQEAQDISRSAQRAVLCSKDIFREIALLMEKRDSEVEQQILSETKLSRVQELQHQLQQEATELKRSLSKLEELSHYPDHKQFMQCCSLLSTDTHSPESSLQTRPRGDFEFVTRALSVLRAKLQQTLSEFKIPSSEDSQAEPRCRDDFLRYAQEITLDPNTAFPHLHLSQGNRKVTHTSKPQKYPDHSDRFSVWSQVLSREELTGLCYSEMEWSVRDMVRIALSYRDIRRKVWFILLQSIHFPACFFKINSSTQIFKTAFTT
;
A
#
# COMPACT_ATOMS: atom_id res chain seq x y z
N MET A 1 49.49 74.36 -37.23
CA MET A 1 48.81 73.19 -36.61
C MET A 1 47.73 72.71 -37.58
N GLN A 2 48.06 71.75 -38.45
CA GLN A 2 47.07 71.14 -39.34
C GLN A 2 46.36 70.01 -38.57
N ARG A 3 45.05 70.17 -38.34
CA ARG A 3 44.18 69.05 -37.97
C ARG A 3 43.90 68.26 -39.24
N THR A 4 44.54 67.11 -39.37
CA THR A 4 44.15 66.07 -40.34
C THR A 4 42.81 65.49 -39.91
N ALA A 5 41.77 65.71 -40.73
CA ALA A 5 40.48 65.04 -40.56
C ALA A 5 40.66 63.53 -40.82
N PRO A 6 40.05 62.65 -40.01
CA PRO A 6 40.17 61.22 -40.22
C PRO A 6 39.50 60.81 -41.54
N PRO A 7 40.00 59.78 -42.24
CA PRO A 7 39.46 59.36 -43.53
C PRO A 7 38.00 58.91 -43.38
N GLU A 8 37.11 59.42 -44.24
CA GLU A 8 35.65 59.17 -44.23
C GLU A 8 35.30 57.66 -44.19
N ASP A 9 36.13 56.85 -44.86
CA ASP A 9 36.04 55.38 -44.90
C ASP A 9 36.14 54.73 -43.49
N SER A 10 36.91 55.33 -42.58
CA SER A 10 37.02 54.87 -41.18
C SER A 10 35.78 55.19 -40.34
N THR A 11 35.04 56.24 -40.69
CA THR A 11 33.82 56.63 -39.97
C THR A 11 32.61 55.81 -40.40
N GLU A 12 32.50 55.48 -41.69
CA GLU A 12 31.44 54.61 -42.21
C GLU A 12 31.57 53.18 -41.67
N GLN A 13 32.79 52.63 -41.60
CA GLN A 13 33.04 51.31 -41.01
C GLN A 13 32.63 51.23 -39.54
N LYS A 14 32.96 52.26 -38.75
CA LYS A 14 32.53 52.34 -37.33
C LYS A 14 31.02 52.46 -37.21
N TRP A 15 30.36 53.15 -38.14
CA TRP A 15 28.90 53.26 -38.17
C TRP A 15 28.22 51.94 -38.51
N ALA A 16 28.75 51.21 -39.50
CA ALA A 16 28.27 49.88 -39.86
C ALA A 16 28.42 48.87 -38.70
N GLU A 17 29.58 48.89 -38.02
CA GLU A 17 29.81 48.07 -36.83
C GLU A 17 28.81 48.39 -35.72
N LEU A 18 28.56 49.69 -35.44
CA LEU A 18 27.56 50.10 -34.46
C LEU A 18 26.14 49.63 -34.81
N GLN A 19 25.74 49.67 -36.09
CA GLN A 19 24.45 49.14 -36.50
C GLN A 19 24.36 47.62 -36.37
N SER A 20 25.45 46.91 -36.67
CA SER A 20 25.56 45.46 -36.46
C SER A 20 25.40 45.10 -34.98
N GLN A 21 26.15 45.77 -34.10
CA GLN A 21 26.05 45.60 -32.65
C GLN A 21 24.64 45.92 -32.13
N ARG A 22 24.02 47.00 -32.62
CA ARG A 22 22.64 47.36 -32.25
C ARG A 22 21.65 46.29 -32.66
N ALA A 23 21.75 45.75 -33.87
CA ALA A 23 20.88 44.67 -34.34
C ALA A 23 21.03 43.40 -33.47
N LEU A 24 22.26 43.04 -33.13
CA LEU A 24 22.55 41.90 -32.26
C LEU A 24 21.95 42.07 -30.86
N VAL A 25 22.08 43.25 -30.25
CA VAL A 25 21.50 43.54 -28.93
C VAL A 25 19.97 43.47 -28.97
N LEU A 26 19.34 44.00 -30.02
CA LEU A 26 17.87 43.93 -30.18
C LEU A 26 17.38 42.48 -30.31
N GLN A 27 18.08 41.65 -31.09
CA GLN A 27 17.74 40.24 -31.23
C GLN A 27 17.88 39.48 -29.90
N ASN A 28 18.97 39.74 -29.16
CA ASN A 28 19.17 39.14 -27.84
C ASN A 28 18.11 39.59 -26.82
N LEU A 29 17.72 40.87 -26.85
CA LEU A 29 16.65 41.39 -25.99
C LEU A 29 15.34 40.67 -26.28
N GLN A 30 14.95 40.58 -27.56
CA GLN A 30 13.71 39.92 -27.96
C GLN A 30 13.69 38.43 -27.57
N LEU A 31 14.82 37.73 -27.75
CA LEU A 31 14.95 36.34 -27.28
C LEU A 31 14.74 36.24 -25.77
N LYS A 32 15.38 37.11 -24.98
CA LYS A 32 15.26 37.11 -23.51
C LYS A 32 13.85 37.46 -23.04
N GLU A 33 13.14 38.34 -23.76
CA GLU A 33 11.73 38.63 -23.48
C GLU A 33 10.86 37.37 -23.69
N THR A 34 11.06 36.62 -24.78
CA THR A 34 10.31 35.37 -25.01
C THR A 34 10.65 34.27 -23.99
N GLU A 35 11.92 34.14 -23.58
CA GLU A 35 12.33 33.22 -22.51
C GLU A 35 11.67 33.61 -21.17
N LEU A 36 11.56 34.91 -20.88
CA LEU A 36 10.90 35.38 -19.66
C LEU A 36 9.40 35.05 -19.65
N GLU A 37 8.71 35.24 -20.78
CA GLU A 37 7.29 34.90 -20.91
C GLU A 37 7.04 33.40 -20.73
N THR A 38 7.89 32.55 -21.31
CA THR A 38 7.76 31.08 -21.16
C THR A 38 7.98 30.65 -19.71
N LEU A 39 8.98 31.20 -19.01
CA LEU A 39 9.21 30.93 -17.58
C LEU A 39 8.05 31.41 -16.70
N GLN A 40 7.46 32.56 -17.01
CA GLN A 40 6.29 33.06 -16.28
C GLN A 40 5.09 32.11 -16.44
N GLN A 41 4.88 31.60 -17.66
CA GLN A 41 3.81 30.65 -17.92
C GLN A 41 4.03 29.32 -17.17
N GLU A 42 5.24 28.78 -17.20
CA GLU A 42 5.60 27.57 -16.47
C GLU A 42 5.38 27.73 -14.96
N ALA A 43 5.79 28.87 -14.39
CA ALA A 43 5.55 29.17 -12.97
C ALA A 43 4.05 29.20 -12.62
N GLN A 44 3.21 29.75 -13.51
CA GLN A 44 1.76 29.75 -13.32
C GLN A 44 1.15 28.34 -13.42
N ASP A 45 1.63 27.51 -14.36
CA ASP A 45 1.19 26.13 -14.51
C ASP A 45 1.56 25.29 -13.27
N ILE A 46 2.77 25.46 -12.74
CA ILE A 46 3.20 24.82 -11.49
C ILE A 46 2.31 25.26 -10.33
N SER A 47 2.05 26.55 -10.20
CA SER A 47 1.18 27.10 -9.15
C SER A 47 -0.24 26.53 -9.22
N ARG A 48 -0.85 26.51 -10.42
CA ARG A 48 -2.18 25.90 -10.63
C ARG A 48 -2.19 24.40 -10.30
N SER A 49 -1.15 23.67 -10.69
CA SER A 49 -1.02 22.24 -10.38
C SER A 49 -0.93 22.00 -8.87
N ALA A 50 -0.11 22.79 -8.16
CA ALA A 50 0.04 22.69 -6.71
C ALA A 50 -1.28 22.99 -5.98
N GLN A 51 -2.01 24.03 -6.40
CA GLN A 51 -3.32 24.35 -5.84
C GLN A 51 -4.33 23.21 -6.03
N ARG A 52 -4.36 22.63 -7.23
CA ARG A 52 -5.23 21.48 -7.52
C ARG A 52 -4.88 20.27 -6.65
N ALA A 53 -3.59 19.96 -6.48
CA ALA A 53 -3.16 18.88 -5.59
C ALA A 53 -3.60 19.12 -4.14
N VAL A 54 -3.50 20.35 -3.65
CA VAL A 54 -4.01 20.73 -2.31
C VAL A 54 -5.52 20.51 -2.22
N LEU A 55 -6.30 20.94 -3.21
CA LEU A 55 -7.75 20.75 -3.21
C LEU A 55 -8.12 19.26 -3.22
N CYS A 56 -7.54 18.46 -4.11
CA CYS A 56 -7.77 17.02 -4.15
C CYS A 56 -7.40 16.34 -2.82
N SER A 57 -6.31 16.75 -2.18
CA SER A 57 -5.94 16.22 -0.86
C SER A 57 -7.01 16.50 0.21
N LYS A 58 -7.60 17.70 0.20
CA LYS A 58 -8.69 18.07 1.11
C LYS A 58 -9.94 17.20 0.90
N ASP A 59 -10.25 16.87 -0.35
CA ASP A 59 -11.40 16.02 -0.67
C ASP A 59 -11.18 14.60 -0.14
N ILE A 60 -9.98 14.02 -0.33
CA ILE A 60 -9.62 12.72 0.23
C ILE A 60 -9.72 12.71 1.75
N PHE A 61 -9.19 13.74 2.43
CA PHE A 61 -9.30 13.83 3.89
C PHE A 61 -10.74 13.98 4.36
N ARG A 62 -11.61 14.65 3.59
CA ARG A 62 -13.05 14.72 3.87
C ARG A 62 -13.70 13.34 3.79
N GLU A 63 -13.38 12.55 2.76
CA GLU A 63 -13.91 11.19 2.63
C GLU A 63 -13.49 10.30 3.81
N ILE A 64 -12.23 10.39 4.24
CA ILE A 64 -11.73 9.66 5.43
C ILE A 64 -12.51 10.08 6.69
N ALA A 65 -12.76 11.38 6.88
CA ALA A 65 -13.55 11.86 8.00
C ALA A 65 -14.97 11.29 7.99
N LEU A 66 -15.64 11.29 6.84
CA LEU A 66 -16.98 10.71 6.68
C LEU A 66 -17.02 9.21 7.00
N LEU A 67 -15.99 8.46 6.59
CA LEU A 67 -15.87 7.04 6.94
C LEU A 67 -15.71 6.83 8.45
N MET A 68 -14.96 7.71 9.13
CA MET A 68 -14.80 7.66 10.58
C MET A 68 -16.10 8.02 11.31
N GLU A 69 -16.82 9.04 10.88
CA GLU A 69 -18.14 9.41 11.42
C GLU A 69 -19.15 8.25 11.26
N LYS A 70 -19.17 7.61 10.08
CA LYS A 70 -20.00 6.43 9.85
C LYS A 70 -19.67 5.29 10.80
N ARG A 71 -18.37 5.02 11.01
CA ARG A 71 -17.92 3.99 11.94
C ARG A 71 -18.27 4.31 13.38
N ASP A 72 -18.20 5.57 13.78
CA ASP A 72 -18.62 6.05 15.10
C ASP A 72 -20.10 5.75 15.34
N SER A 73 -20.98 6.16 14.42
CA SER A 73 -22.42 5.87 14.49
C SER A 73 -22.74 4.37 14.57
N GLU A 74 -22.03 3.54 13.80
CA GLU A 74 -22.19 2.09 13.84
C GLU A 74 -21.72 1.47 15.17
N VAL A 75 -20.67 2.01 15.80
CA VAL A 75 -20.23 1.59 17.15
C VAL A 75 -21.26 2.00 18.20
N GLU A 76 -21.77 3.22 18.14
CA GLU A 76 -22.86 3.67 19.01
C GLU A 76 -24.07 2.75 18.89
N GLN A 77 -24.48 2.42 17.66
CA GLN A 77 -25.56 1.47 17.43
C GLN A 77 -25.23 0.08 17.99
N GLN A 78 -24.02 -0.45 17.86
CA GLN A 78 -23.66 -1.76 18.45
C GLN A 78 -23.74 -1.74 19.98
N ILE A 79 -23.26 -0.68 20.62
CA ILE A 79 -23.34 -0.52 22.08
C ILE A 79 -24.80 -0.50 22.54
N LEU A 80 -25.67 0.16 21.77
CA LEU A 80 -27.08 0.34 22.11
C LEU A 80 -28.00 -0.81 21.67
N SER A 81 -27.66 -1.55 20.61
CA SER A 81 -28.54 -2.54 19.97
C SER A 81 -28.36 -3.97 20.48
N GLU A 82 -27.25 -4.32 21.14
CA GLU A 82 -26.97 -5.75 21.33
C GLU A 82 -27.55 -6.39 22.60
N THR A 83 -27.36 -5.95 23.87
CA THR A 83 -27.44 -7.02 24.93
C THR A 83 -27.83 -6.75 26.38
N LYS A 84 -28.37 -5.59 26.82
CA LYS A 84 -28.69 -5.45 28.28
C LYS A 84 -30.06 -4.93 28.66
N LEU A 85 -30.76 -4.19 27.80
CA LEU A 85 -32.07 -3.66 28.19
C LEU A 85 -33.15 -4.76 28.23
N SER A 86 -33.22 -5.62 27.22
CA SER A 86 -34.27 -6.66 27.12
C SER A 86 -34.20 -7.70 28.24
N ARG A 87 -33.01 -8.21 28.57
CA ARG A 87 -32.84 -9.21 29.64
C ARG A 87 -33.04 -8.62 31.04
N VAL A 88 -32.61 -7.38 31.26
CA VAL A 88 -32.85 -6.67 32.54
C VAL A 88 -34.34 -6.35 32.68
N GLN A 89 -35.02 -5.93 31.60
CA GLN A 89 -36.46 -5.71 31.59
C GLN A 89 -37.24 -7.01 31.84
N GLU A 90 -36.79 -8.14 31.30
CA GLU A 90 -37.40 -9.45 31.52
C GLU A 90 -37.25 -9.91 32.98
N LEU A 91 -36.05 -9.81 33.55
CA LEU A 91 -35.83 -10.10 34.97
C LEU A 91 -36.61 -9.15 35.88
N GLN A 92 -36.71 -7.86 35.50
CA GLN A 92 -37.51 -6.88 36.21
C GLN A 92 -39.00 -7.25 36.19
N HIS A 93 -39.52 -7.70 35.04
CA HIS A 93 -40.90 -8.15 34.91
C HIS A 93 -41.17 -9.41 35.76
N GLN A 94 -40.25 -10.38 35.76
CA GLN A 94 -40.35 -11.59 36.59
C GLN A 94 -40.44 -11.26 38.07
N LEU A 95 -39.52 -10.43 38.57
CA LEU A 95 -39.53 -10.00 39.98
C LEU A 95 -40.77 -9.19 40.35
N GLN A 96 -41.29 -8.38 39.43
CA GLN A 96 -42.55 -7.65 39.64
C GLN A 96 -43.74 -8.61 39.77
N GLN A 97 -43.83 -9.62 38.91
CA GLN A 97 -44.89 -10.63 38.97
C GLN A 97 -44.85 -11.40 40.29
N GLU A 98 -43.68 -11.92 40.68
CA GLU A 98 -43.49 -12.62 41.96
C GLU A 98 -43.90 -11.75 43.15
N ALA A 99 -43.48 -10.49 43.17
CA ALA A 99 -43.86 -9.55 44.22
C ALA A 99 -45.37 -9.30 44.29
N THR A 100 -46.07 -9.23 43.15
CA THR A 100 -47.54 -9.07 43.16
C THR A 100 -48.26 -10.32 43.64
N GLU A 101 -47.74 -11.50 43.32
CA GLU A 101 -48.31 -12.77 43.75
C GLU A 101 -48.12 -12.99 45.25
N LEU A 102 -46.93 -12.70 45.76
CA LEU A 102 -46.65 -12.70 47.20
C LEU A 102 -47.54 -11.70 47.96
N LYS A 103 -47.74 -10.48 47.44
CA LYS A 103 -48.67 -9.51 48.03
C LYS A 103 -50.11 -10.01 48.07
N ARG A 104 -50.59 -10.66 47.00
CA ARG A 104 -51.94 -11.26 46.96
C ARG A 104 -52.08 -12.39 47.98
N SER A 105 -51.08 -13.25 48.10
CA SER A 105 -51.06 -14.33 49.10
C SER A 105 -51.05 -13.78 50.52
N LEU A 106 -50.29 -12.71 50.79
CA LEU A 106 -50.28 -12.04 52.08
C LEU A 106 -51.66 -11.47 52.44
N SER A 107 -52.34 -10.77 51.52
CA SER A 107 -53.69 -10.25 51.78
C SER A 107 -54.70 -11.37 52.07
N LYS A 108 -54.61 -12.52 51.38
CA LYS A 108 -55.45 -13.69 51.69
C LYS A 108 -55.17 -14.26 53.09
N LEU A 109 -53.90 -14.29 53.50
CA LEU A 109 -53.53 -14.75 54.84
C LEU A 109 -54.00 -13.78 55.93
N GLU A 110 -53.92 -12.47 55.69
CA GLU A 110 -54.45 -11.43 56.58
C GLU A 110 -55.98 -11.50 56.70
N GLU A 111 -56.70 -11.75 55.59
CA GLU A 111 -58.15 -11.97 55.64
C GLU A 111 -58.48 -13.22 56.47
N LEU A 112 -57.70 -14.30 56.32
CA LEU A 112 -57.89 -15.54 57.08
C LEU A 112 -57.57 -15.40 58.57
N SER A 113 -56.62 -14.56 58.96
CA SER A 113 -56.30 -14.33 60.37
C SER A 113 -57.42 -13.63 61.14
N HIS A 114 -58.37 -12.98 60.45
CA HIS A 114 -59.50 -12.29 61.05
C HIS A 114 -60.77 -13.17 61.17
N TYR A 115 -60.72 -14.45 60.74
CA TYR A 115 -61.88 -15.35 60.89
C TYR A 115 -62.09 -15.76 62.37
N PRO A 116 -63.29 -15.56 62.93
CA PRO A 116 -63.56 -15.84 64.34
C PRO A 116 -63.78 -17.34 64.66
N ASP A 117 -63.92 -18.22 63.65
CA ASP A 117 -64.18 -19.66 63.84
C ASP A 117 -62.95 -20.52 63.48
N HIS A 118 -62.39 -21.19 64.48
CA HIS A 118 -61.23 -22.08 64.35
C HIS A 118 -61.46 -23.25 63.38
N LYS A 119 -62.70 -23.70 63.18
CA LYS A 119 -62.99 -24.82 62.27
C LYS A 119 -62.90 -24.41 60.79
N GLN A 120 -63.36 -23.20 60.46
CA GLN A 120 -63.27 -22.63 59.11
C GLN A 120 -61.82 -22.24 58.78
N PHE A 121 -61.08 -21.72 59.76
CA PHE A 121 -59.65 -21.43 59.63
C PHE A 121 -58.84 -22.69 59.23
N MET A 122 -59.04 -23.81 59.91
CA MET A 122 -58.32 -25.06 59.63
C MET A 122 -58.60 -25.62 58.23
N GLN A 123 -59.83 -25.48 57.72
CA GLN A 123 -60.19 -25.95 56.38
C GLN A 123 -59.57 -25.07 55.28
N CYS A 124 -59.50 -23.75 55.49
CA CYS A 124 -58.87 -22.82 54.56
C CYS A 124 -57.33 -22.93 54.54
N CYS A 125 -56.69 -23.09 55.70
CA CYS A 125 -55.24 -23.30 55.79
C CYS A 125 -54.79 -24.59 55.09
N SER A 126 -55.63 -25.63 55.13
CA SER A 126 -55.36 -26.90 54.44
C SER A 126 -55.35 -26.75 52.91
N LEU A 127 -56.12 -25.79 52.35
CA LEU A 127 -56.19 -25.52 50.90
C LEU A 127 -55.05 -24.62 50.38
N LEU A 128 -54.38 -23.88 51.28
CA LEU A 128 -53.29 -22.97 50.93
C LEU A 128 -51.89 -23.61 51.00
N SER A 129 -51.79 -24.85 51.48
CA SER A 129 -50.50 -25.52 51.75
C SER A 129 -49.84 -26.15 50.51
N THR A 130 -50.05 -25.60 49.32
CA THR A 130 -49.30 -25.97 48.13
C THR A 130 -48.48 -24.77 47.65
N ASP A 131 -47.16 -24.99 47.61
CA ASP A 131 -46.10 -24.12 47.07
C ASP A 131 -45.78 -22.83 47.83
N THR A 132 -45.11 -22.99 48.97
CA THR A 132 -44.08 -22.03 49.36
C THR A 132 -42.72 -22.57 48.95
N HIS A 133 -42.41 -22.46 47.66
CA HIS A 133 -41.02 -22.59 47.22
C HIS A 133 -40.20 -21.49 47.90
N SER A 134 -39.24 -21.92 48.72
CA SER A 134 -38.22 -21.08 49.32
C SER A 134 -37.56 -20.20 48.25
N PRO A 135 -37.47 -18.87 48.42
CA PRO A 135 -36.79 -18.03 47.46
C PRO A 135 -35.28 -18.22 47.69
N GLU A 136 -34.70 -19.22 47.04
CA GLU A 136 -33.26 -19.18 46.80
C GLU A 136 -33.01 -17.98 45.89
N SER A 137 -32.56 -16.88 46.50
CA SER A 137 -32.13 -15.66 45.84
C SER A 137 -31.04 -16.01 44.82
N SER A 138 -31.45 -16.21 43.56
CA SER A 138 -30.56 -16.54 42.44
C SER A 138 -29.84 -15.30 41.89
N LEU A 139 -29.66 -14.25 42.69
CA LEU A 139 -28.89 -13.07 42.31
C LEU A 139 -27.38 -13.39 42.37
N GLN A 140 -26.93 -14.31 41.51
CA GLN A 140 -25.55 -14.34 41.06
C GLN A 140 -25.29 -13.05 40.29
N THR A 141 -24.88 -12.03 41.02
CA THR A 141 -24.46 -10.75 40.48
C THR A 141 -23.09 -10.90 39.83
N ARG A 142 -23.03 -11.23 38.52
CA ARG A 142 -21.96 -10.79 37.58
C ARG A 142 -22.18 -11.28 36.11
N PRO A 143 -21.64 -10.57 35.09
CA PRO A 143 -20.90 -9.31 35.14
C PRO A 143 -21.68 -8.07 34.66
N ARG A 144 -21.32 -6.97 35.32
CA ARG A 144 -21.61 -5.57 34.99
C ARG A 144 -21.39 -5.30 33.49
N GLY A 145 -22.01 -4.24 32.99
CA GLY A 145 -21.77 -3.61 31.69
C GLY A 145 -20.32 -3.24 31.39
N ASP A 146 -19.35 -4.16 31.45
CA ASP A 146 -17.98 -3.86 31.05
C ASP A 146 -17.92 -3.77 29.54
N PHE A 147 -18.06 -2.53 29.05
CA PHE A 147 -17.69 -2.13 27.70
C PHE A 147 -16.19 -1.88 27.57
N GLU A 148 -15.39 -2.35 28.55
CA GLU A 148 -13.92 -2.24 28.52
C GLU A 148 -13.33 -2.88 27.26
N PHE A 149 -13.98 -3.93 26.72
CA PHE A 149 -13.61 -4.51 25.43
C PHE A 149 -13.78 -3.52 24.27
N VAL A 150 -14.81 -2.65 24.29
CA VAL A 150 -15.03 -1.61 23.28
C VAL A 150 -13.92 -0.57 23.35
N THR A 151 -13.62 -0.08 24.56
CA THR A 151 -12.52 0.86 24.78
C THR A 151 -11.18 0.28 24.34
N ARG A 152 -10.93 -1.01 24.63
CA ARG A 152 -9.72 -1.71 24.19
C ARG A 152 -9.65 -1.87 22.68
N ALA A 153 -10.76 -2.24 22.03
CA ALA A 153 -10.84 -2.36 20.57
C ALA A 153 -10.61 -1.01 19.87
N LEU A 154 -11.21 0.07 20.37
CA LEU A 154 -11.01 1.43 19.86
C LEU A 154 -9.57 1.92 20.07
N SER A 155 -8.94 1.53 21.18
CA SER A 155 -7.52 1.83 21.43
C SER A 155 -6.60 1.14 20.41
N VAL A 156 -6.89 -0.12 20.05
CA VAL A 156 -6.16 -0.85 18.99
C VAL A 156 -6.39 -0.19 17.63
N LEU A 157 -7.62 0.20 17.32
CA LEU A 157 -7.94 0.92 16.08
C LEU A 157 -7.17 2.24 15.99
N ARG A 158 -7.16 3.03 17.07
CA ARG A 158 -6.39 4.28 17.17
C ARG A 158 -4.91 4.05 16.91
N ALA A 159 -4.31 3.05 17.56
CA ALA A 159 -2.89 2.75 17.39
C ALA A 159 -2.57 2.37 15.93
N LYS A 160 -3.41 1.56 15.29
CA LYS A 160 -3.26 1.21 13.88
C LYS A 160 -3.38 2.42 12.95
N LEU A 161 -4.38 3.28 13.18
CA LEU A 161 -4.56 4.51 12.39
C LEU A 161 -3.35 5.44 12.55
N GLN A 162 -2.86 5.62 13.78
CA GLN A 162 -1.65 6.42 14.02
C GLN A 162 -0.44 5.85 13.32
N GLN A 163 -0.26 4.52 13.34
CA GLN A 163 0.81 3.85 12.61
C GLN A 163 0.69 4.09 11.09
N THR A 164 -0.48 3.82 10.50
CA THR A 164 -0.71 4.03 9.05
C THR A 164 -0.49 5.49 8.64
N LEU A 165 -0.94 6.45 9.44
CA LEU A 165 -0.72 7.88 9.18
C LEU A 165 0.76 8.27 9.30
N SER A 166 1.52 7.63 10.20
CA SER A 166 2.96 7.88 10.35
C SER A 166 3.81 7.23 9.26
N GLU A 167 3.36 6.10 8.71
CA GLU A 167 4.00 5.41 7.59
C GLU A 167 3.72 6.11 6.26
N PHE A 168 2.57 6.80 6.14
CA PHE A 168 2.23 7.58 4.98
C PHE A 168 3.16 8.79 4.84
N LYS A 169 4.05 8.76 3.86
CA LYS A 169 4.88 9.88 3.46
C LYS A 169 4.37 10.45 2.15
N ILE A 170 4.28 11.79 2.08
CA ILE A 170 4.11 12.47 0.80
C ILE A 170 5.41 12.23 0.02
N PRO A 171 5.37 11.64 -1.19
CA PRO A 171 6.56 11.51 -2.02
C PRO A 171 7.16 12.90 -2.19
N SER A 172 8.41 13.08 -1.79
CA SER A 172 9.12 14.33 -2.06
C SER A 172 9.29 14.47 -3.58
N SER A 173 9.45 15.69 -4.09
CA SER A 173 9.71 15.92 -5.52
C SER A 173 10.98 15.22 -6.02
N GLU A 174 11.85 14.76 -5.12
CA GLU A 174 13.04 13.96 -5.42
C GLU A 174 12.75 12.44 -5.49
N ASP A 175 11.64 11.97 -4.88
CA ASP A 175 11.17 10.57 -4.96
C ASP A 175 10.14 10.33 -6.08
N SER A 176 9.79 11.38 -6.82
CA SER A 176 8.79 11.33 -7.90
C SER A 176 9.37 10.81 -9.20
N GLN A 177 10.02 9.64 -9.18
CA GLN A 177 10.03 8.80 -10.38
C GLN A 177 8.62 8.25 -10.56
N ALA A 178 7.79 9.02 -11.25
CA ALA A 178 6.47 8.58 -11.69
C ALA A 178 6.61 7.17 -12.26
N GLU A 179 5.79 6.24 -11.77
CA GLU A 179 5.83 4.86 -12.24
C GLU A 179 5.72 4.88 -13.78
N PRO A 180 6.70 4.31 -14.51
CA PRO A 180 6.75 4.48 -15.97
C PRO A 180 5.47 3.95 -16.61
N ARG A 181 4.78 4.78 -17.40
CA ARG A 181 3.47 4.46 -17.97
C ARG A 181 3.52 4.06 -19.44
N CYS A 182 4.53 4.53 -20.17
CA CYS A 182 4.76 4.19 -21.57
C CYS A 182 6.18 3.66 -21.79
N ARG A 183 6.41 3.03 -22.94
CA ARG A 183 7.72 2.47 -23.31
C ARG A 183 8.84 3.51 -23.24
N ASP A 184 8.60 4.74 -23.68
CA ASP A 184 9.62 5.80 -23.64
C ASP A 184 10.01 6.21 -22.21
N ASP A 185 9.08 6.12 -21.25
CA ASP A 185 9.39 6.33 -19.83
C ASP A 185 10.25 5.20 -19.28
N PHE A 186 10.01 3.95 -19.71
CA PHE A 186 10.85 2.80 -19.34
C PHE A 186 12.25 2.90 -19.95
N LEU A 187 12.37 3.41 -21.18
CA LEU A 187 13.67 3.56 -21.85
C LEU A 187 14.61 4.55 -21.14
N ARG A 188 14.09 5.46 -20.30
CA ARG A 188 14.92 6.32 -19.44
C ARG A 188 15.75 5.52 -18.42
N TYR A 189 15.32 4.31 -18.11
CA TYR A 189 15.97 3.37 -17.19
C TYR A 189 16.66 2.21 -17.93
N ALA A 190 16.83 2.33 -19.25
CA ALA A 190 17.40 1.27 -20.06
C ALA A 190 18.83 0.96 -19.63
N GLN A 191 19.07 -0.28 -19.20
CA GLN A 191 20.39 -0.79 -18.90
C GLN A 191 20.72 -1.91 -19.88
N GLU A 192 21.92 -1.83 -20.44
CA GLU A 192 22.47 -2.90 -21.27
C GLU A 192 22.96 -4.04 -20.36
N ILE A 193 22.40 -5.23 -20.58
CA ILE A 193 22.74 -6.44 -19.82
C ILE A 193 23.54 -7.38 -20.71
N THR A 194 24.64 -7.90 -20.17
CA THR A 194 25.45 -8.95 -20.76
C THR A 194 25.42 -10.21 -19.91
N LEU A 195 25.51 -11.37 -20.55
CA LEU A 195 25.51 -12.66 -19.86
C LEU A 195 26.92 -13.01 -19.38
N ASP A 196 27.02 -13.56 -18.18
CA ASP A 196 28.28 -13.97 -17.60
C ASP A 196 28.68 -15.39 -18.06
N PRO A 197 29.73 -15.54 -18.91
CA PRO A 197 30.21 -16.84 -19.36
C PRO A 197 30.73 -17.73 -18.24
N ASN A 198 31.09 -17.17 -17.07
CA ASN A 198 31.53 -17.96 -15.92
C ASN A 198 30.38 -18.70 -15.24
N THR A 199 29.15 -18.22 -15.41
CA THR A 199 27.96 -18.85 -14.85
C THR A 199 27.27 -19.79 -15.84
N ALA A 200 27.42 -19.52 -17.14
CA ALA A 200 26.71 -20.23 -18.21
C ALA A 200 26.83 -21.76 -18.14
N PHE A 201 25.68 -22.43 -18.18
CA PHE A 201 25.61 -23.88 -18.31
C PHE A 201 26.32 -24.36 -19.60
N PRO A 202 27.04 -25.50 -19.59
CA PRO A 202 27.85 -25.93 -20.73
C PRO A 202 27.13 -26.02 -22.07
N HIS A 203 25.83 -26.30 -22.13
CA HIS A 203 25.10 -26.38 -23.41
C HIS A 203 24.56 -25.03 -23.93
N LEU A 204 24.75 -23.94 -23.18
CA LEU A 204 24.38 -22.59 -23.60
C LEU A 204 25.56 -21.94 -24.34
N HIS A 205 25.35 -21.58 -25.60
CA HIS A 205 26.30 -20.81 -26.38
C HIS A 205 25.99 -19.32 -26.26
N LEU A 206 26.96 -18.55 -25.75
CA LEU A 206 26.91 -17.09 -25.70
C LEU A 206 27.58 -16.49 -26.94
N SER A 207 26.88 -15.58 -27.60
CA SER A 207 27.32 -14.89 -28.82
C SER A 207 26.93 -13.41 -28.78
N GLN A 208 27.33 -12.64 -29.81
CA GLN A 208 27.01 -11.21 -29.93
C GLN A 208 27.43 -10.41 -28.68
N GLY A 209 28.71 -10.53 -28.28
CA GLY A 209 29.21 -9.88 -27.07
C GLY A 209 28.53 -10.37 -25.78
N ASN A 210 28.16 -11.65 -25.72
CA ASN A 210 27.38 -12.27 -24.64
C ASN A 210 25.98 -11.68 -24.44
N ARG A 211 25.39 -11.07 -25.47
CA ARG A 211 24.01 -10.56 -25.43
C ARG A 211 22.99 -11.52 -26.02
N LYS A 212 23.47 -12.58 -26.70
CA LYS A 212 22.62 -13.62 -27.27
C LYS A 212 23.00 -14.98 -26.71
N VAL A 213 21.99 -15.72 -26.25
CA VAL A 213 22.13 -17.11 -25.81
C VAL A 213 21.44 -18.04 -26.78
N THR A 214 22.05 -19.19 -27.05
CA THR A 214 21.46 -20.25 -27.87
C THR A 214 21.73 -21.59 -27.24
N HIS A 215 20.70 -22.43 -27.14
CA HIS A 215 20.87 -23.79 -26.66
C HIS A 215 21.49 -24.67 -27.76
N THR A 216 22.51 -25.44 -27.42
CA THR A 216 23.25 -26.27 -28.37
C THR A 216 23.35 -27.70 -27.87
N SER A 217 23.28 -28.68 -28.79
CA SER A 217 23.40 -30.10 -28.43
C SER A 217 24.79 -30.47 -27.95
N LYS A 218 25.84 -29.76 -28.40
CA LYS A 218 27.22 -29.97 -27.98
C LYS A 218 27.61 -29.03 -26.83
N PRO A 219 28.30 -29.52 -25.79
CA PRO A 219 28.78 -28.65 -24.72
C PRO A 219 29.85 -27.68 -25.26
N GLN A 220 29.75 -26.43 -24.82
CA GLN A 220 30.69 -25.35 -25.06
C GLN A 220 31.92 -25.52 -24.18
N LYS A 221 33.08 -25.12 -24.69
CA LYS A 221 34.37 -25.20 -23.99
C LYS A 221 34.57 -24.02 -23.05
N TYR A 222 33.76 -23.92 -22.01
CA TYR A 222 33.98 -22.91 -20.98
C TYR A 222 35.02 -23.38 -19.96
N PRO A 223 35.88 -22.48 -19.43
CA PRO A 223 36.78 -22.81 -18.33
C PRO A 223 36.02 -23.26 -17.07
N ASP A 224 36.64 -24.14 -16.28
CA ASP A 224 36.07 -24.53 -14.99
C ASP A 224 35.94 -23.32 -14.06
N HIS A 225 34.76 -23.16 -13.44
CA HIS A 225 34.46 -22.03 -12.56
C HIS A 225 33.48 -22.45 -11.46
N SER A 226 33.66 -21.96 -10.23
CA SER A 226 32.80 -22.28 -9.08
C SER A 226 31.34 -21.88 -9.31
N ASP A 227 31.15 -20.76 -10.01
CA ASP A 227 29.84 -20.14 -10.22
C ASP A 227 29.07 -20.73 -11.41
N ARG A 228 29.65 -21.72 -12.10
CA ARG A 228 29.05 -22.35 -13.28
C ARG A 228 27.87 -23.25 -12.90
N PHE A 229 26.74 -23.05 -13.57
CA PHE A 229 25.62 -23.98 -13.47
C PHE A 229 25.99 -25.32 -14.11
N SER A 230 25.72 -26.41 -13.39
CA SER A 230 26.06 -27.77 -13.82
C SER A 230 24.84 -28.69 -13.97
N VAL A 231 23.67 -28.26 -13.49
CA VAL A 231 22.45 -29.08 -13.48
C VAL A 231 21.40 -28.53 -14.44
N TRP A 232 21.13 -27.23 -14.39
CA TRP A 232 20.11 -26.58 -15.20
C TRP A 232 20.72 -25.65 -16.25
N SER A 233 20.11 -25.59 -17.44
CA SER A 233 20.48 -24.69 -18.54
C SER A 233 20.20 -23.23 -18.18
N GLN A 234 21.10 -22.65 -17.38
CA GLN A 234 20.96 -21.32 -16.81
C GLN A 234 22.21 -20.47 -17.03
N VAL A 235 22.03 -19.16 -16.98
CA VAL A 235 23.10 -18.17 -17.06
C VAL A 235 22.66 -16.91 -16.32
N LEU A 236 23.59 -16.28 -15.61
CA LEU A 236 23.38 -15.00 -14.93
C LEU A 236 23.84 -13.82 -15.79
N SER A 237 23.31 -12.63 -15.51
CA SER A 237 23.95 -11.39 -15.94
C SER A 237 25.31 -11.19 -15.29
N ARG A 238 26.20 -10.50 -16.01
CA ARG A 238 27.45 -9.98 -15.48
C ARG A 238 27.19 -8.79 -14.56
N GLU A 239 26.31 -7.90 -15.00
CA GLU A 239 25.93 -6.69 -14.27
C GLU A 239 25.04 -7.05 -13.06
N GLU A 240 25.25 -6.31 -11.99
CA GLU A 240 24.35 -6.28 -10.84
C GLU A 240 23.29 -5.21 -11.09
N LEU A 241 22.02 -5.55 -10.90
CA LEU A 241 20.94 -4.60 -11.02
C LEU A 241 20.75 -3.84 -9.70
N THR A 242 20.89 -2.52 -9.76
CA THR A 242 20.76 -1.60 -8.63
C THR A 242 19.85 -0.44 -9.00
N GLY A 243 18.79 -0.20 -8.21
CA GLY A 243 17.82 0.87 -8.48
C GLY A 243 16.73 0.46 -9.46
N LEU A 244 16.15 1.43 -10.18
CA LEU A 244 15.22 1.18 -11.29
C LEU A 244 16.01 0.84 -12.55
N CYS A 245 15.85 -0.40 -13.04
CA CYS A 245 16.50 -0.90 -14.24
C CYS A 245 15.44 -1.45 -15.20
N TYR A 246 15.60 -1.17 -16.48
CA TYR A 246 14.77 -1.68 -17.55
C TYR A 246 15.64 -2.31 -18.65
N SER A 247 15.23 -3.47 -19.15
CA SER A 247 15.90 -4.11 -20.28
C SER A 247 14.87 -4.84 -21.14
N GLU A 248 15.03 -4.74 -22.46
CA GLU A 248 14.22 -5.45 -23.44
C GLU A 248 15.01 -6.62 -24.01
N MET A 249 14.30 -7.71 -24.29
CA MET A 249 14.89 -8.93 -24.82
C MET A 249 14.03 -9.49 -25.93
N GLU A 250 14.71 -10.00 -26.95
CA GLU A 250 14.09 -10.68 -28.08
C GLU A 250 14.37 -12.18 -27.99
N TRP A 251 13.37 -13.00 -28.33
CA TRP A 251 13.55 -14.45 -28.48
C TRP A 251 12.87 -14.92 -29.75
N SER A 252 13.48 -15.91 -30.40
CA SER A 252 13.00 -16.48 -31.67
C SER A 252 12.86 -18.00 -31.60
N VAL A 253 12.69 -18.55 -30.39
CA VAL A 253 12.62 -20.00 -30.15
C VAL A 253 11.19 -20.47 -29.93
N ARG A 254 10.90 -21.73 -30.34
CA ARG A 254 9.65 -22.42 -30.04
C ARG A 254 9.61 -23.00 -28.61
N ASP A 255 10.77 -23.10 -27.97
CA ASP A 255 10.90 -23.63 -26.62
C ASP A 255 10.66 -22.56 -25.55
N MET A 256 10.35 -23.00 -24.33
CA MET A 256 10.03 -22.11 -23.21
C MET A 256 11.29 -21.45 -22.64
N VAL A 257 11.40 -20.12 -22.78
CA VAL A 257 12.44 -19.29 -22.16
C VAL A 257 11.88 -18.68 -20.88
N ARG A 258 12.64 -18.75 -19.78
CA ARG A 258 12.30 -18.05 -18.53
C ARG A 258 13.26 -16.91 -18.30
N ILE A 259 12.73 -15.78 -17.89
CA ILE A 259 13.50 -14.61 -17.49
C ILE A 259 13.12 -14.31 -16.05
N ALA A 260 14.10 -14.25 -15.17
CA ALA A 260 13.87 -14.07 -13.75
C ALA A 260 14.94 -13.23 -13.07
N LEU A 261 14.63 -12.87 -11.84
CA LEU A 261 15.46 -12.11 -10.94
C LEU A 261 16.03 -13.04 -9.88
N SER A 262 17.31 -12.90 -9.55
CA SER A 262 18.00 -13.80 -8.64
C SER A 262 19.07 -13.08 -7.82
N TYR A 263 19.27 -13.50 -6.58
CA TYR A 263 20.44 -13.07 -5.82
C TYR A 263 21.70 -13.70 -6.38
N ARG A 264 22.84 -13.02 -6.20
CA ARG A 264 24.16 -13.54 -6.60
C ARG A 264 24.38 -14.97 -6.13
N ASP A 265 24.00 -15.25 -4.89
CA ASP A 265 24.44 -16.45 -4.18
C ASP A 265 23.48 -17.65 -4.35
N ILE A 266 22.60 -17.60 -5.36
CA ILE A 266 21.74 -18.74 -5.66
C ILE A 266 22.56 -19.99 -6.00
N ARG A 267 22.17 -21.14 -5.45
CA ARG A 267 22.97 -22.37 -5.53
C ARG A 267 23.14 -22.84 -6.96
N ARG A 268 24.37 -23.20 -7.36
CA ARG A 268 24.75 -23.59 -8.74
C ARG A 268 24.62 -25.09 -9.06
N LYS A 269 24.50 -25.92 -8.02
CA LYS A 269 24.67 -27.39 -8.08
C LYS A 269 23.50 -28.18 -7.47
N VAL A 270 22.31 -27.59 -7.35
CA VAL A 270 21.15 -28.25 -6.73
C VAL A 270 20.04 -28.55 -7.75
N TRP A 271 19.29 -29.63 -7.48
CA TRP A 271 18.15 -30.08 -8.30
C TRP A 271 16.90 -29.21 -8.13
N PHE A 272 16.78 -28.48 -7.03
CA PHE A 272 15.62 -27.66 -6.69
C PHE A 272 16.00 -26.18 -6.60
N ILE A 273 15.28 -25.35 -7.36
CA ILE A 273 15.24 -23.90 -7.17
C ILE A 273 13.88 -23.60 -6.52
N LEU A 274 13.87 -22.84 -5.41
CA LEU A 274 12.65 -22.30 -4.83
C LEU A 274 12.09 -21.20 -5.74
N LEU A 275 11.42 -21.59 -6.83
CA LEU A 275 10.47 -20.80 -7.58
C LEU A 275 9.45 -21.80 -8.15
N GLN A 276 8.16 -21.50 -8.02
CA GLN A 276 7.06 -22.38 -8.47
C GLN A 276 7.32 -22.86 -9.92
N SER A 277 7.46 -24.19 -10.05
CA SER A 277 7.29 -25.00 -11.28
C SER A 277 8.35 -24.91 -12.39
N ILE A 278 9.46 -25.64 -12.20
CA ILE A 278 10.01 -26.76 -13.03
C ILE A 278 9.99 -26.70 -14.59
N HIS A 279 11.22 -26.88 -15.15
CA HIS A 279 11.69 -27.26 -16.51
C HIS A 279 11.84 -26.18 -17.62
N PHE A 280 13.01 -26.20 -18.29
CA PHE A 280 13.48 -25.45 -19.48
C PHE A 280 14.33 -24.17 -19.23
N PRO A 281 15.16 -23.71 -20.21
CA PRO A 281 16.29 -22.83 -19.95
C PRO A 281 15.85 -21.46 -19.46
N ALA A 282 16.61 -20.93 -18.52
CA ALA A 282 16.25 -19.72 -17.79
C ALA A 282 17.45 -18.75 -17.72
N CYS A 283 17.22 -17.51 -18.16
CA CYS A 283 18.11 -16.38 -17.92
C CYS A 283 17.72 -15.75 -16.58
N PHE A 284 18.68 -15.54 -15.69
CA PHE A 284 18.44 -14.82 -14.44
C PHE A 284 19.29 -13.56 -14.38
N PHE A 285 18.74 -12.47 -13.85
CA PHE A 285 19.50 -11.27 -13.52
C PHE A 285 19.88 -11.26 -12.05
N LYS A 286 20.99 -10.61 -11.76
CA LYS A 286 21.58 -10.54 -10.43
C LYS A 286 21.05 -9.32 -9.65
N ILE A 287 20.58 -9.53 -8.43
CA ILE A 287 20.03 -8.50 -7.52
C ILE A 287 20.85 -8.37 -6.23
N ASN A 288 20.90 -7.15 -5.69
CA ASN A 288 21.58 -6.77 -4.45
C ASN A 288 20.65 -6.31 -3.29
N SER A 289 19.32 -6.18 -3.48
CA SER A 289 18.41 -5.70 -2.40
C SER A 289 16.97 -6.21 -2.53
N SER A 290 16.27 -6.33 -1.38
CA SER A 290 14.90 -6.83 -1.24
C SER A 290 13.78 -5.82 -1.58
N THR A 291 14.12 -4.59 -1.98
CA THR A 291 13.16 -3.49 -2.27
C THR A 291 13.11 -3.09 -3.75
N GLN A 292 13.23 -4.05 -4.67
CA GLN A 292 13.36 -3.74 -6.10
C GLN A 292 12.10 -4.05 -6.90
N ILE A 293 11.69 -3.08 -7.73
CA ILE A 293 10.68 -3.26 -8.78
C ILE A 293 11.44 -3.37 -10.10
N PHE A 294 11.41 -4.55 -10.71
CA PHE A 294 11.93 -4.79 -12.05
C PHE A 294 10.76 -5.09 -12.97
N LYS A 295 10.66 -4.34 -14.06
CA LYS A 295 9.68 -4.58 -15.12
C LYS A 295 10.43 -4.96 -16.38
N THR A 296 10.12 -6.12 -16.93
CA THR A 296 10.61 -6.56 -18.25
C THR A 296 9.45 -6.42 -19.22
N ALA A 297 9.68 -5.74 -20.34
CA ALA A 297 8.73 -5.76 -21.45
C ALA A 297 9.19 -6.78 -22.49
N PHE A 298 8.20 -7.36 -23.16
CA PHE A 298 8.35 -8.45 -24.10
C PHE A 298 7.83 -7.99 -25.45
N THR A 299 8.67 -8.05 -26.48
CA THR A 299 8.26 -7.79 -27.87
C THR A 299 8.15 -9.13 -28.60
N THR A 300 6.95 -9.48 -29.03
CA THR A 300 6.66 -10.60 -29.95
C THR A 300 6.98 -10.25 -31.39
#